data_AF-A0A7D4ALN8-F1
#
_entry.id   AF-A0A7D4ALN8-F1
#
_cell.length_a   1.000
_cell.length_b   1.000
_cell.length_c   1.000
_cell.angle_alpha   90.00
_cell.angle_beta   90.00
_cell.angle_gamma   90.00
#
_symmetry.space_group_name_H-M   'P 1'
#
loop_
_entity.id
_entity.type
_entity.pdbx_description
1 polymer ?
#
loop_
_entity_poly.entity_id
_entity_poly.type
_entity_poly.pdbx_seq_one_letter_code
_entity_poly.pdbx_strand_id
1 'polypeptide(L)'
;MKAIKTTRPARSIPAARLARLRATATAQKEAAAAAWEVAAQAREDARQQLLAPTPEFEAAPRLTMLPGGLHWSGQGHVPPVGATVTVSREGHPEPAQVKAYCHAAGFLGLVVEAQQPVKRARRPAGPRAGCVFGSQLALVA
;
A
#
# COMPACT_ATOMS: atom_id res chain seq x y z
N MET A 1 -10.62 55.72 -41.12
CA MET A 1 -10.86 54.26 -40.98
C MET A 1 -11.40 54.01 -39.58
N LYS A 2 -12.59 53.40 -39.41
CA LYS A 2 -13.17 53.09 -38.09
C LYS A 2 -12.90 51.62 -37.74
N ALA A 3 -12.31 51.38 -36.57
CA ALA A 3 -11.98 50.03 -36.09
C ALA A 3 -13.24 49.28 -35.67
N ILE A 4 -13.47 48.11 -36.28
CA ILE A 4 -14.56 47.20 -35.93
C ILE A 4 -14.12 46.40 -34.69
N LYS A 5 -14.77 46.61 -33.54
CA LYS A 5 -14.54 45.83 -32.33
C LYS A 5 -15.13 44.42 -32.50
N THR A 6 -14.27 43.44 -32.73
CA THR A 6 -14.62 42.01 -32.82
C THR A 6 -14.64 41.37 -31.43
N THR A 7 -15.59 41.73 -30.59
CA THR A 7 -15.80 41.02 -29.31
C THR A 7 -16.98 40.08 -29.44
N ARG A 8 -16.71 38.78 -29.65
CA ARG A 8 -17.74 37.74 -29.68
C ARG A 8 -18.19 37.43 -28.25
N PRO A 9 -19.49 37.47 -27.92
CA PRO A 9 -19.95 37.13 -26.58
C PRO A 9 -19.65 35.66 -26.26
N ALA A 10 -19.15 35.39 -25.05
CA ALA A 10 -18.93 34.03 -24.58
C ALA A 10 -20.26 33.27 -24.57
N ARG A 11 -20.33 32.15 -25.29
CA ARG A 11 -21.52 31.28 -25.28
C ARG A 11 -21.76 30.78 -23.85
N SER A 12 -22.99 30.94 -23.33
CA SER A 12 -23.34 30.46 -21.99
C SER A 12 -23.20 28.94 -21.91
N ILE A 13 -22.50 28.46 -20.89
CA ILE A 13 -22.38 27.01 -20.63
C ILE A 13 -23.75 26.49 -20.17
N PRO A 14 -24.32 25.45 -20.81
CA PRO A 14 -25.58 24.86 -20.37
C PRO A 14 -25.50 24.40 -18.91
N ALA A 15 -26.55 24.64 -18.11
CA ALA A 15 -26.57 24.38 -16.67
C ALA A 15 -26.17 22.92 -16.32
N ALA A 16 -26.64 21.94 -17.10
CA ALA A 16 -26.28 20.54 -16.93
C ALA A 16 -24.77 20.27 -17.11
N ARG A 17 -24.13 20.95 -18.06
CA ARG A 17 -22.67 20.84 -18.29
C ARG A 17 -21.90 21.51 -17.16
N LEU A 18 -22.36 22.66 -16.68
CA LEU A 18 -21.75 23.34 -15.55
C LEU A 18 -21.83 22.50 -14.26
N ALA A 19 -22.97 21.85 -14.00
CA ALA A 19 -23.14 20.95 -12.86
C ALA A 19 -22.17 19.76 -12.91
N ARG A 20 -22.01 19.11 -14.08
CA ARG A 20 -21.04 18.03 -14.27
C ARG A 20 -19.60 18.49 -14.00
N LEU A 21 -19.21 19.65 -14.53
CA LEU A 21 -17.87 20.20 -14.32
C LEU A 21 -17.59 20.49 -12.84
N ARG A 22 -18.59 21.00 -12.12
CA ARG A 22 -18.50 21.23 -10.67
C ARG A 22 -18.34 19.91 -9.92
N ALA A 23 -19.15 18.90 -10.24
CA ALA A 23 -19.05 17.58 -9.62
C ALA A 23 -17.69 16.89 -9.87
N THR A 24 -17.15 17.01 -11.09
CA THR A 24 -15.80 16.49 -11.37
C THR A 24 -14.73 17.27 -10.63
N ALA A 25 -14.87 18.58 -10.50
CA ALA A 25 -13.92 19.42 -9.77
C ALA A 25 -13.96 19.16 -8.26
N THR A 26 -15.13 18.88 -7.67
CA THR A 26 -15.23 18.49 -6.25
C THR A 26 -14.60 17.12 -6.03
N ALA A 27 -14.92 16.14 -6.87
CA ALA A 27 -14.30 14.81 -6.79
C ALA A 27 -12.77 14.86 -6.94
N GLN A 28 -12.25 15.68 -7.85
CA GLN A 28 -10.81 15.88 -8.01
C GLN A 28 -10.18 16.55 -6.79
N LYS A 29 -10.84 17.53 -6.18
CA LYS A 29 -10.36 18.19 -4.95
C LYS A 29 -10.33 17.21 -3.78
N GLU A 30 -11.36 16.39 -3.62
CA GLU A 30 -11.41 15.36 -2.58
C GLU A 30 -10.31 14.31 -2.77
N ALA A 31 -10.13 13.83 -4.01
CA ALA A 31 -9.06 12.90 -4.34
C ALA A 31 -7.66 13.52 -4.10
N ALA A 32 -7.48 14.81 -4.45
CA ALA A 32 -6.24 15.53 -4.21
C ALA A 32 -5.96 15.75 -2.70
N ALA A 33 -6.99 16.03 -1.90
CA ALA A 33 -6.87 16.15 -0.45
C ALA A 33 -6.47 14.81 0.18
N ALA A 34 -7.15 13.72 -0.19
CA ALA A 34 -6.80 12.37 0.27
C ALA A 34 -5.37 11.97 -0.13
N ALA A 35 -4.97 12.26 -1.37
CA ALA A 35 -3.60 12.00 -1.83
C ALA A 35 -2.55 12.83 -1.06
N TRP A 36 -2.87 14.09 -0.71
CA TRP A 36 -2.00 14.93 0.08
C TRP A 36 -1.82 14.40 1.50
N GLU A 37 -2.89 13.94 2.16
CA GLU A 37 -2.83 13.33 3.49
C GLU A 37 -1.94 12.08 3.50
N VAL A 38 -2.09 11.20 2.50
CA VAL A 38 -1.24 10.01 2.34
C VAL A 38 0.23 10.41 2.13
N ALA A 39 0.49 11.43 1.31
CA ALA A 39 1.85 11.90 1.08
C ALA A 39 2.47 12.57 2.31
N ALA A 40 1.68 13.31 3.09
CA ALA A 40 2.12 13.92 4.35
C ALA A 40 2.48 12.85 5.37
N GLN A 41 1.65 11.80 5.48
CA GLN A 41 1.91 10.66 6.34
C GLN A 41 3.18 9.91 5.95
N ALA A 42 3.40 9.66 4.65
CA ALA A 42 4.61 9.00 4.16
C ALA A 42 5.90 9.80 4.50
N ARG A 43 5.82 11.14 4.50
CA ARG A 43 6.94 12.00 4.90
C ARG A 43 7.24 11.91 6.39
N GLU A 44 6.21 11.87 7.23
CA GLU A 44 6.41 11.69 8.66
C GLU A 44 6.97 10.31 8.96
N ASP A 45 6.45 9.25 8.33
CA ASP A 45 6.98 7.89 8.47
C ASP A 45 8.47 7.84 8.06
N ALA A 46 8.83 8.47 6.94
CA ALA A 46 10.23 8.57 6.51
C ALA A 46 11.11 9.35 7.51
N ARG A 47 10.56 10.40 8.13
CA ARG A 47 11.25 11.15 9.19
C ARG A 47 11.47 10.29 10.43
N GLN A 48 10.47 9.51 10.84
CA GLN A 48 10.57 8.60 11.98
C GLN A 48 11.63 7.53 11.76
N GLN A 49 11.77 7.00 10.54
CA GLN A 49 12.83 6.04 10.22
C GLN A 49 14.25 6.60 10.38
N LEU A 50 14.45 7.90 10.13
CA LEU A 50 15.74 8.55 10.35
C LEU A 50 16.09 8.67 11.84
N LEU A 51 15.07 8.75 12.71
CA LEU A 51 15.24 8.90 14.16
C LEU A 51 15.35 7.54 14.86
N ALA A 52 14.47 6.61 14.50
CA ALA A 52 14.36 5.29 15.09
C ALA A 52 14.09 4.29 13.96
N PRO A 53 15.14 3.69 13.37
CA PRO A 53 14.95 2.70 12.32
C PRO A 53 14.21 1.49 12.89
N THR A 54 13.16 1.07 12.20
CA THR A 54 12.40 -0.13 12.53
C THR A 54 13.36 -1.33 12.59
N PRO A 55 13.44 -2.09 13.67
CA PRO A 55 14.33 -3.24 13.77
C PRO A 55 13.85 -4.39 12.88
N GLU A 56 14.74 -5.34 12.62
CA GLU A 56 14.44 -6.51 11.80
C GLU A 56 13.34 -7.37 12.45
N PHE A 57 12.48 -7.96 11.61
CA PHE A 57 11.32 -8.78 11.99
C PHE A 57 10.23 -8.05 12.78
N GLU A 58 10.33 -6.74 13.00
CA GLU A 58 9.24 -5.97 13.60
C GLU A 58 8.12 -5.70 12.58
N ALA A 59 6.88 -5.79 13.06
CA ALA A 59 5.69 -5.61 12.24
C ALA A 59 5.41 -4.11 12.02
N ALA A 60 5.53 -3.67 10.78
CA ALA A 60 5.15 -2.33 10.33
C ALA A 60 3.79 -2.36 9.62
N PRO A 61 2.81 -1.56 10.02
CA PRO A 61 1.48 -1.56 9.39
C PRO A 61 1.48 -1.00 7.96
N ARG A 62 2.55 -0.28 7.56
CA ARG A 62 2.67 0.38 6.26
C ARG A 62 4.06 0.19 5.67
N LEU A 63 4.15 0.11 4.35
CA LEU A 63 5.42 0.03 3.62
C LEU A 63 6.30 1.26 3.86
N THR A 64 5.69 2.44 4.02
CA THR A 64 6.38 3.72 4.28
C THR A 64 7.04 3.79 5.65
N MET A 65 6.78 2.85 6.55
CA MET A 65 7.41 2.75 7.87
C MET A 65 8.62 1.79 7.87
N LEU A 66 8.89 1.12 6.76
CA LEU A 66 10.06 0.26 6.60
C LEU A 66 11.22 1.01 5.92
N PRO A 67 12.48 0.69 6.28
CA PRO A 67 13.65 1.29 5.67
C PRO A 67 13.58 1.34 4.13
N GLY A 68 14.10 2.41 3.54
CA GLY A 68 14.21 2.51 2.08
C GLY A 68 15.18 1.47 1.50
N GLY A 69 15.02 1.15 0.21
CA GLY A 69 15.94 0.27 -0.52
C GLY A 69 15.74 -1.23 -0.28
N LEU A 70 14.64 -1.64 0.34
CA LEU A 70 14.33 -3.05 0.54
C LEU A 70 13.96 -3.76 -0.77
N HIS A 71 14.50 -4.97 -0.94
CA HIS A 71 14.22 -5.80 -2.10
C HIS A 71 13.03 -6.73 -1.85
N TRP A 72 12.05 -6.71 -2.75
CA TRP A 72 10.99 -7.72 -2.77
C TRP A 72 11.48 -8.98 -3.47
N SER A 73 11.41 -10.12 -2.78
CA SER A 73 11.87 -11.42 -3.30
C SER A 73 10.78 -12.26 -3.96
N GLY A 74 9.57 -11.72 -4.09
CA GLY A 74 8.42 -12.41 -4.68
C GLY A 74 8.20 -12.04 -6.14
N GLN A 75 7.31 -12.77 -6.79
CA GLN A 75 6.86 -12.45 -8.15
C GLN A 75 5.81 -11.33 -8.11
N GLY A 76 5.95 -10.34 -8.99
CA GLY A 76 5.00 -9.24 -9.12
C GLY A 76 5.10 -8.19 -8.01
N HIS A 77 3.98 -7.52 -7.73
CA HIS A 77 3.91 -6.47 -6.72
C HIS A 77 3.77 -7.04 -5.31
N VAL A 78 4.20 -6.25 -4.31
CA VAL A 78 4.06 -6.57 -2.89
C VAL A 78 2.58 -6.58 -2.48
N PRO A 79 2.02 -7.69 -2.00
CA PRO A 79 0.63 -7.75 -1.58
C PRO A 79 0.24 -6.67 -0.54
N PRO A 80 -0.95 -6.05 -0.66
CA PRO A 80 -1.42 -5.08 0.33
C PRO A 80 -1.80 -5.76 1.65
N VAL A 81 -1.76 -5.01 2.75
CA VAL A 81 -2.34 -5.47 4.03
C VAL A 81 -3.81 -5.82 3.83
N GLY A 82 -4.22 -6.97 4.37
CA GLY A 82 -5.55 -7.54 4.23
C GLY A 82 -5.70 -8.52 3.06
N ALA A 83 -4.75 -8.56 2.12
CA ALA A 83 -4.75 -9.53 1.02
C ALA A 83 -4.57 -10.97 1.53
N THR A 84 -5.23 -11.91 0.86
CA THR A 84 -5.01 -13.35 1.06
C THR A 84 -3.90 -13.81 0.13
N VAL A 85 -2.88 -14.44 0.68
CA VAL A 85 -1.73 -14.99 -0.04
C VAL A 85 -1.58 -16.47 0.31
N THR A 86 -1.07 -17.26 -0.64
CA THR A 86 -0.74 -18.66 -0.38
C THR A 86 0.72 -18.75 0.01
N VAL A 87 0.98 -19.28 1.20
CA VAL A 87 2.34 -19.45 1.74
C VAL A 87 2.70 -20.92 1.80
N SER A 88 3.91 -21.25 1.37
CA SER A 88 4.45 -22.60 1.52
C SER A 88 5.10 -22.72 2.89
N ARG A 89 4.45 -23.40 3.84
CA ARG A 89 5.01 -23.75 5.14
C ARG A 89 5.28 -25.24 5.18
N GLU A 90 6.53 -25.62 5.44
CA GLU A 90 6.95 -27.03 5.52
C GLU A 90 6.59 -27.87 4.27
N GLY A 91 6.53 -27.23 3.09
CA GLY A 91 6.15 -27.88 1.83
C GLY A 91 4.64 -27.96 1.57
N HIS A 92 3.81 -27.44 2.48
CA HIS A 92 2.36 -27.38 2.31
C HIS A 92 1.90 -25.95 1.98
N PRO A 93 1.14 -25.75 0.89
CA PRO A 93 0.54 -24.46 0.58
C PRO A 93 -0.65 -24.21 1.50
N GLU A 94 -0.59 -23.11 2.27
CA GLU A 94 -1.66 -22.68 3.17
C GLU A 94 -2.10 -21.25 2.84
N PRO A 95 -3.42 -20.95 2.86
CA PRO A 95 -3.90 -19.58 2.74
C PRO A 95 -3.64 -18.80 4.03
N ALA A 96 -3.02 -17.64 3.88
CA ALA A 96 -2.75 -16.71 4.98
C ALA A 96 -3.14 -15.28 4.60
N GLN A 97 -3.51 -14.48 5.58
CA GLN A 97 -3.81 -13.08 5.40
C GLN A 97 -2.61 -12.22 5.77
N VAL A 98 -2.26 -11.25 4.93
CA VAL A 98 -1.23 -10.25 5.23
C VAL A 98 -1.75 -9.29 6.29
N LYS A 99 -1.06 -9.17 7.43
CA LYS A 99 -1.42 -8.25 8.52
C LYS A 99 -0.54 -7.02 8.56
N ALA A 100 0.74 -7.19 8.25
CA ALA A 100 1.72 -6.13 8.31
C ALA A 100 2.88 -6.45 7.34
N TYR A 101 3.83 -5.55 7.28
CA TYR A 101 5.10 -5.72 6.59
C TYR A 101 6.21 -5.90 7.62
N CYS A 102 7.29 -6.54 7.22
CA CYS A 102 8.51 -6.62 8.02
C CYS A 102 9.72 -6.49 7.09
N HIS A 103 10.91 -6.34 7.66
CA HIS A 103 12.15 -6.42 6.89
C HIS A 103 13.17 -7.28 7.62
N ALA A 104 14.08 -7.87 6.86
CA ALA A 104 15.29 -8.51 7.40
C ALA A 104 16.37 -8.53 6.32
N ALA A 105 17.62 -8.24 6.71
CA ALA A 105 18.79 -8.36 5.84
C ALA A 105 18.62 -7.70 4.45
N GLY A 106 17.93 -6.54 4.39
CA GLY A 106 17.70 -5.81 3.13
C GLY A 106 16.54 -6.33 2.27
N PHE A 107 15.79 -7.33 2.75
CA PHE A 107 14.60 -7.85 2.07
C PHE A 107 13.31 -7.40 2.73
N LEU A 108 12.31 -7.16 1.89
CA LEU A 108 10.94 -6.91 2.30
C LEU A 108 10.23 -8.24 2.56
N GLY A 109 9.60 -8.34 3.72
CA GLY A 109 8.77 -9.47 4.14
C GLY A 109 7.35 -9.04 4.50
N LEU A 110 6.49 -10.04 4.66
CA LEU A 110 5.10 -9.94 5.03
C LEU A 110 4.92 -10.61 6.40
N VAL A 111 4.20 -9.96 7.30
CA VAL A 111 3.69 -10.60 8.50
C VAL A 111 2.33 -11.20 8.15
N VAL A 112 2.25 -12.53 8.17
CA VAL A 112 1.05 -13.27 7.77
C VAL A 112 0.43 -14.03 8.93
N GLU A 113 -0.89 -14.07 8.94
CA GLU A 113 -1.70 -14.89 9.84
C GLU A 113 -2.40 -15.99 9.03
N ALA A 114 -2.19 -17.25 9.38
CA ALA A 114 -2.84 -18.38 8.71
C ALA A 114 -4.36 -18.34 8.95
N GLN A 115 -5.16 -18.56 7.90
CA GLN A 115 -6.63 -18.53 8.02
C GLN A 115 -7.21 -19.76 8.71
N GLN A 116 -6.51 -20.90 8.70
CA GLN A 116 -6.94 -22.08 9.43
C GLN A 116 -6.22 -22.15 10.78
N PRO A 117 -6.92 -22.41 11.89
CA PRO A 117 -6.28 -22.77 13.13
C PRO A 117 -5.59 -24.12 12.90
N VAL A 118 -4.28 -24.08 12.65
CA VAL A 118 -3.47 -25.30 12.58
C VAL A 118 -3.72 -26.02 13.90
N LYS A 119 -4.36 -27.20 13.85
CA LYS A 119 -4.61 -28.07 15.03
C LYS A 119 -3.32 -28.49 15.77
N ARG A 120 -2.17 -27.98 15.34
CA ARG A 120 -0.84 -28.13 15.90
C ARG A 120 -0.10 -26.78 15.90
N ALA A 121 -0.17 -26.05 17.00
CA ALA A 121 0.87 -25.09 17.35
C ALA A 121 1.16 -25.21 18.84
N ARG A 122 1.99 -26.21 19.18
CA ARG A 122 2.41 -26.56 20.55
C ARG A 122 3.73 -25.89 20.95
N ARG A 123 4.12 -24.78 20.32
CA ARG A 123 5.31 -24.01 20.71
C ARG A 123 5.06 -22.51 20.57
N PRO A 124 5.56 -21.69 21.50
CA PRO A 124 5.49 -20.24 21.38
C PRO A 124 6.14 -19.84 20.06
N ALA A 125 5.37 -19.14 19.23
CA ALA A 125 5.82 -18.57 17.99
C ALA A 125 6.98 -17.61 18.31
N GLY A 126 8.21 -17.97 17.93
CA GLY A 126 9.33 -17.03 18.00
C GLY A 126 9.03 -15.79 17.17
N PRO A 127 9.74 -14.67 17.37
CA PRO A 127 9.47 -13.39 16.69
C PRO A 127 9.46 -13.50 15.15
N ARG A 128 10.06 -14.56 14.59
CA ARG A 128 10.14 -14.84 13.15
C ARG A 128 9.00 -15.69 12.59
N ALA A 129 8.19 -16.34 13.44
CA ALA A 129 7.26 -17.38 13.01
C ALA A 129 6.04 -16.86 12.21
N GLY A 130 5.82 -15.54 12.17
CA GLY A 130 4.82 -14.88 11.33
C GLY A 130 5.39 -14.20 10.08
N CYS A 131 6.71 -14.08 9.96
CA CYS A 131 7.35 -13.34 8.87
C CYS A 131 7.63 -14.27 7.68
N VAL A 132 7.14 -13.87 6.51
CA VAL A 132 7.28 -14.61 5.26
C VAL A 132 7.84 -13.69 4.19
N PHE A 133 8.81 -14.17 3.42
CA PHE A 133 9.39 -13.43 2.30
C PHE A 133 8.78 -13.88 0.98
N GLY A 134 8.86 -13.03 -0.05
CA GLY A 134 8.26 -13.31 -1.35
C GLY A 134 8.71 -14.62 -2.00
N SER A 135 9.92 -15.10 -1.71
CA SER A 135 10.42 -16.42 -2.14
C SER A 135 9.69 -17.62 -1.51
N GLN A 136 8.98 -17.40 -0.40
CA GLN A 136 8.21 -18.41 0.33
C GLN A 136 6.71 -18.37 -0.01
N LEU A 137 6.29 -17.40 -0.83
CA LEU A 137 4.96 -17.41 -1.42
C LEU A 137 4.89 -18.54 -2.42
N ALA A 138 3.85 -19.36 -2.32
CA ALA A 138 3.59 -20.38 -3.33
C ALA A 138 3.32 -19.64 -4.66
N LEU A 139 4.00 -20.06 -5.72
CA LEU A 139 3.72 -19.56 -7.07
C LEU A 139 2.21 -19.75 -7.33
N VAL A 140 1.51 -18.65 -7.55
CA VAL A 140 0.19 -18.70 -8.19
C VAL A 140 0.48 -19.09 -9.63
N ALA A 141 0.27 -20.37 -9.95
CA ALA A 141 0.35 -20.90 -11.30
C ALA A 141 -0.76 -20.32 -12.18
#